data_AF-A0A3D5CRU7-F1
#
_entry.id   AF-A0A3D5CRU7-F1
#
_cell.length_a   1.000
_cell.length_b   1.000
_cell.length_c   1.000
_cell.angle_alpha   90.00
_cell.angle_beta   90.00
_cell.angle_gamma   90.00
#
_symmetry.space_group_name_H-M   'P 1'
#
loop_
_entity.id
_entity.type
_entity.pdbx_description
1 polymer ?
#
loop_
_entity_poly.entity_id
_entity_poly.type
_entity_poly.pdbx_seq_one_letter_code
_entity_poly.pdbx_strand_id
1 'polypeptide(L)'
;MTTTFDVTRYQDKGTIQKLLHNTKTIAIVGLSSNVLRASYFVGAYLQSHGYRIIPVNPRESEVLGEASYETLMDVPVEVDMVNVFRAPAALPAIAEEAVAIKASSLWCQFTVINENGALIGEKGGLSVIMDRCVKVEHARYIGRMHWLGFNTNRITSVREGLQ
;
A
#
# COMPACT_ATOMS: atom_id res chain seq x y z
N MET A 1 -27.78 16.87 -3.99
CA MET A 1 -26.74 17.03 -2.95
C MET A 1 -25.67 16.00 -3.24
N THR A 2 -24.60 16.39 -3.92
CA THR A 2 -23.46 15.50 -4.17
C THR A 2 -22.75 15.35 -2.83
N THR A 3 -22.94 14.22 -2.17
CA THR A 3 -22.15 13.86 -0.99
C THR A 3 -20.70 13.78 -1.43
N THR A 4 -19.89 14.76 -1.04
CA THR A 4 -18.44 14.72 -1.26
C THR A 4 -17.89 13.50 -0.53
N PHE A 5 -17.32 12.57 -1.29
CA PHE A 5 -16.69 11.38 -0.75
C PHE A 5 -15.56 11.78 0.22
N ASP A 6 -15.73 11.48 1.51
CA ASP A 6 -14.73 11.79 2.53
C ASP A 6 -13.63 10.73 2.56
N VAL A 7 -12.51 11.04 1.92
CA VAL A 7 -11.33 10.16 1.89
C VAL A 7 -10.64 10.05 3.25
N THR A 8 -10.84 11.00 4.16
CA THR A 8 -10.07 11.07 5.41
C THR A 8 -10.32 9.89 6.34
N ARG A 9 -11.52 9.26 6.26
CA ARG A 9 -11.85 8.04 7.00
C ARG A 9 -10.92 6.86 6.67
N TYR A 10 -10.32 6.84 5.47
CA TYR A 10 -9.39 5.81 5.01
C TYR A 10 -7.92 6.19 5.24
N GLN A 11 -7.68 7.21 6.05
CA GLN A 11 -6.36 7.76 6.34
C GLN A 11 -6.07 7.74 7.84
N ASP A 12 -6.79 6.88 8.58
CA ASP A 12 -6.62 6.71 10.01
C ASP A 12 -5.20 6.23 10.36
N LYS A 13 -4.57 6.95 11.29
CA LYS A 13 -3.17 6.74 11.66
C LYS A 13 -2.96 5.39 12.36
N GLY A 14 -3.89 5.00 13.23
CA GLY A 14 -3.80 3.74 13.99
C GLY A 14 -3.86 2.52 13.07
N THR A 15 -4.77 2.57 12.09
CA THR A 15 -4.92 1.55 11.05
C THR A 15 -3.66 1.47 10.19
N ILE A 16 -3.15 2.61 9.71
CA ILE A 16 -1.91 2.67 8.93
C ILE A 16 -0.74 2.02 9.68
N GLN A 17 -0.50 2.42 10.93
CA GLN A 17 0.57 1.86 11.75
C GLN A 17 0.41 0.35 11.94
N LYS A 18 -0.80 -0.09 12.30
CA LYS A 18 -1.11 -1.52 12.49
C LYS A 18 -0.82 -2.32 11.23
N LEU A 19 -1.22 -1.84 10.04
CA LEU A 19 -0.97 -2.53 8.79
C LEU A 19 0.52 -2.61 8.47
N LEU A 20 1.26 -1.49 8.60
CA LEU A 20 2.70 -1.45 8.30
C LEU A 20 3.51 -2.41 9.19
N HIS A 21 3.12 -2.59 10.46
CA HIS A 21 3.80 -3.50 11.39
C HIS A 21 3.51 -4.99 11.16
N ASN A 22 2.30 -5.33 10.70
CA ASN A 22 1.87 -6.72 10.57
C ASN A 22 2.05 -7.30 9.17
N THR A 23 2.24 -6.45 8.16
CA THR A 23 2.41 -6.85 6.76
C THR A 23 3.81 -7.40 6.51
N LYS A 24 3.92 -8.50 5.76
CA LYS A 24 5.20 -9.06 5.30
C LYS A 24 5.22 -9.23 3.77
N THR A 25 4.12 -9.68 3.18
CA THR A 25 3.99 -9.92 1.74
C THR A 25 3.05 -8.89 1.10
N ILE A 26 3.54 -8.18 0.09
CA ILE A 26 2.81 -7.10 -0.58
C ILE A 26 2.69 -7.43 -2.07
N ALA A 27 1.47 -7.61 -2.55
CA ALA A 27 1.19 -7.66 -3.98
C ALA A 27 1.03 -6.24 -4.52
N ILE A 28 1.84 -5.85 -5.52
CA ILE A 28 1.77 -4.52 -6.12
C ILE A 28 1.09 -4.61 -7.49
N VAL A 29 -0.18 -4.19 -7.53
CA VAL A 29 -0.98 -4.17 -8.77
C VAL A 29 -0.61 -2.97 -9.62
N GLY A 30 -0.09 -3.23 -10.82
CA GLY A 30 0.50 -2.21 -11.70
C GLY A 30 1.97 -1.93 -11.42
N LEU A 31 2.70 -2.85 -10.80
CA LEU A 31 4.16 -2.77 -10.71
C LEU A 31 4.77 -2.87 -12.11
N SER A 32 5.63 -1.92 -12.47
CA SER A 32 6.30 -1.88 -13.78
C SER A 32 7.81 -1.94 -13.60
N SER A 33 8.52 -2.56 -14.55
CA SER A 33 9.98 -2.61 -14.63
C SER A 33 10.62 -1.26 -14.99
N ASN A 34 9.83 -0.30 -15.46
CA ASN A 34 10.30 1.04 -15.76
C ASN A 34 10.67 1.80 -14.48
N VAL A 35 11.98 2.01 -14.29
CA VAL A 35 12.57 2.68 -13.13
C VAL A 35 12.08 4.10 -12.88
N LEU A 36 11.48 4.77 -13.88
CA LEU A 36 10.90 6.11 -13.73
C LEU A 36 9.49 6.09 -13.13
N ARG A 37 8.84 4.92 -13.04
CA ARG A 37 7.49 4.78 -12.48
C ARG A 37 7.54 4.76 -10.96
N ALA A 38 6.58 5.45 -10.35
CA ALA A 38 6.42 5.46 -8.89
C ALA A 38 6.27 4.05 -8.29
N SER A 39 5.59 3.14 -9.00
CA SER A 39 5.43 1.75 -8.56
C SER A 39 6.77 1.03 -8.40
N TYR A 40 7.72 1.23 -9.33
CA TYR A 40 9.07 0.66 -9.23
C TYR A 40 9.79 1.18 -7.99
N PHE A 41 9.83 2.49 -7.78
CA PHE A 41 10.52 3.09 -6.62
C PHE A 41 9.92 2.65 -5.28
N VAL A 42 8.60 2.53 -5.20
CA VAL A 42 7.91 2.08 -3.98
C VAL A 42 8.18 0.59 -3.72
N GLY A 43 8.09 -0.24 -4.76
CA GLY A 43 8.41 -1.67 -4.66
C GLY A 43 9.86 -1.91 -4.22
N ALA A 44 10.83 -1.28 -4.90
CA ALA A 44 12.25 -1.41 -4.57
C ALA A 44 12.56 -0.94 -3.14
N TYR A 45 11.95 0.16 -2.69
CA TYR A 45 12.09 0.64 -1.33
C TYR A 45 11.54 -0.36 -0.31
N LEU A 46 10.35 -0.91 -0.53
CA LEU A 46 9.77 -1.89 0.39
C LEU A 46 10.59 -3.18 0.42
N GLN A 47 11.05 -3.67 -0.74
CA GLN A 47 11.93 -4.84 -0.83
C GLN A 47 13.23 -4.62 -0.04
N SER A 48 13.85 -3.43 -0.13
CA SER A 48 15.05 -3.09 0.64
C SER A 48 14.81 -2.99 2.16
N HIS A 49 13.56 -2.92 2.60
CA HIS A 49 13.16 -2.91 4.01
C HIS A 49 12.63 -4.29 4.48
N GLY A 50 12.82 -5.34 3.69
CA GLY A 50 12.55 -6.72 4.07
C GLY A 50 11.13 -7.21 3.79
N TYR A 51 10.29 -6.42 3.10
CA TYR A 51 9.01 -6.90 2.60
C TYR A 51 9.22 -7.80 1.37
N ARG A 52 8.43 -8.87 1.27
CA ARG A 52 8.34 -9.66 0.03
C ARG A 52 7.40 -8.95 -0.93
N ILE A 53 7.90 -8.60 -2.12
CA ILE A 53 7.12 -7.91 -3.15
C ILE A 53 6.68 -8.90 -4.23
N ILE A 54 5.39 -8.89 -4.57
CA ILE A 54 4.83 -9.71 -5.63
C ILE A 54 4.29 -8.78 -6.73
N PRO A 55 4.93 -8.75 -7.91
CA PRO A 55 4.42 -7.98 -9.04
C PRO A 55 3.12 -8.57 -9.59
N VAL A 56 2.10 -7.73 -9.77
CA VAL A 56 0.87 -8.10 -10.48
C VAL A 56 0.68 -7.13 -11.65
N ASN A 57 1.10 -7.54 -12.83
CA ASN A 57 0.98 -6.77 -14.06
C ASN A 57 1.11 -7.68 -15.29
N PRO A 58 0.04 -7.85 -16.10
CA PRO A 58 0.05 -8.75 -17.27
C PRO A 58 0.95 -8.25 -18.42
N ARG A 59 1.54 -7.06 -18.30
CA ARG A 59 2.46 -6.49 -19.30
C ARG A 59 3.93 -6.75 -18.99
N GLU A 60 4.24 -7.33 -17.84
CA GLU A 60 5.59 -7.58 -17.37
C GLU A 60 5.72 -9.08 -17.09
N SER A 61 6.87 -9.68 -17.37
CA SER A 61 7.16 -11.07 -17.00
C SER A 61 7.87 -11.18 -15.65
N GLU A 62 8.71 -10.20 -15.33
CA GLU A 62 9.50 -10.16 -14.10
C GLU A 62 9.78 -8.70 -13.73
N VAL A 63 9.69 -8.37 -12.44
CA VAL A 63 10.03 -7.04 -11.91
C VAL A 63 10.70 -7.20 -10.54
N LEU A 64 11.82 -6.49 -10.32
CA LEU A 64 12.59 -6.55 -9.06
C LEU A 64 13.06 -7.98 -8.67
N GLY A 65 13.36 -8.82 -9.67
CA GLY A 65 13.81 -10.19 -9.46
C GLY A 65 12.69 -11.19 -9.12
N GLU A 66 11.42 -10.77 -9.22
CA GLU A 66 10.25 -11.57 -8.88
C GLU A 66 9.37 -11.75 -10.13
N ALA A 67 8.83 -12.95 -10.32
CA ALA A 67 7.90 -13.23 -11.41
C ALA A 67 6.63 -12.38 -11.28
N SER A 68 6.15 -11.83 -12.40
CA SER A 68 4.94 -11.03 -12.46
C SER A 68 3.74 -11.89 -12.85
N TYR A 69 2.63 -11.69 -12.14
CA TYR A 69 1.37 -12.40 -12.35
C TYR A 69 0.37 -11.52 -13.10
N GLU A 70 -0.55 -12.13 -13.86
CA GLU A 70 -1.55 -11.37 -14.62
C GLU A 70 -2.61 -10.77 -13.70
N THR A 71 -3.10 -11.56 -12.74
CA THR A 71 -4.12 -11.17 -11.76
C THR A 71 -3.66 -11.50 -10.34
N LEU A 72 -4.37 -10.98 -9.34
CA LEU A 72 -4.10 -11.35 -7.95
C LEU A 72 -4.43 -12.83 -7.68
N MET A 73 -5.36 -13.40 -8.43
CA MET A 73 -5.80 -14.79 -8.27
C MET A 73 -4.73 -15.82 -8.68
N ASP A 74 -3.79 -15.41 -9.53
CA ASP A 74 -2.71 -16.29 -10.01
C ASP A 74 -1.54 -16.37 -9.02
N VAL A 75 -1.56 -15.55 -7.96
CA VAL A 75 -0.47 -15.49 -6.97
C VAL A 75 -0.51 -16.74 -6.08
N PRO A 76 0.55 -17.59 -6.08
CA PRO A 76 0.52 -18.90 -5.41
C PRO A 76 0.86 -18.84 -3.91
N VAL A 77 0.91 -17.65 -3.32
CA VAL A 77 1.31 -17.42 -1.93
C VAL A 77 0.35 -16.42 -1.27
N GLU A 78 0.27 -16.48 0.06
CA GLU A 78 -0.57 -15.57 0.82
C GLU A 78 -0.09 -14.11 0.70
N VAL A 79 -1.03 -13.20 0.49
CA VAL A 79 -0.80 -11.76 0.33
C VAL A 79 -1.40 -11.04 1.54
N ASP A 80 -0.59 -10.29 2.28
CA ASP A 80 -1.09 -9.49 3.42
C ASP A 80 -1.71 -8.18 2.93
N MET A 81 -1.07 -7.52 1.96
CA MET A 81 -1.45 -6.20 1.47
C MET A 81 -1.47 -6.17 -0.06
N VAL A 82 -2.58 -5.69 -0.62
CA VAL A 82 -2.71 -5.36 -2.04
C VAL A 82 -2.47 -3.86 -2.22
N ASN A 83 -1.36 -3.50 -2.86
CA ASN A 83 -0.94 -2.12 -3.09
C ASN A 83 -1.19 -1.69 -4.54
N VAL A 84 -2.04 -0.68 -4.75
CA VAL A 84 -2.63 -0.38 -6.05
C VAL A 84 -2.03 0.86 -6.70
N PHE A 85 -1.46 0.69 -7.90
CA PHE A 85 -0.97 1.77 -8.79
C PHE A 85 -1.77 1.87 -10.10
N ARG A 86 -2.98 1.32 -10.13
CA ARG A 86 -3.89 1.39 -11.29
C ARG A 86 -4.85 2.57 -11.17
N ALA A 87 -5.47 2.93 -12.28
CA ALA A 87 -6.45 4.02 -12.33
C ALA A 87 -7.63 3.73 -11.38
N PRO A 88 -8.26 4.77 -10.78
CA PRO A 88 -9.38 4.61 -9.84
C PRO A 88 -10.53 3.75 -10.38
N ALA A 89 -10.80 3.80 -11.69
CA ALA A 89 -11.85 3.02 -12.32
C ALA A 89 -11.62 1.49 -12.26
N ALA A 90 -10.36 1.05 -12.10
CA ALA A 90 -10.02 -0.37 -11.95
C ALA A 90 -10.14 -0.87 -10.50
N LEU A 91 -10.26 0.04 -9.53
CA LEU A 91 -10.22 -0.34 -8.11
C LEU A 91 -11.35 -1.32 -7.70
N PRO A 92 -12.61 -1.21 -8.18
CA PRO A 92 -13.65 -2.17 -7.81
C PRO A 92 -13.29 -3.62 -8.11
N ALA A 93 -12.82 -3.93 -9.32
CA ALA A 93 -12.41 -5.28 -9.69
C ALA A 93 -11.19 -5.75 -8.88
N ILE A 94 -10.22 -4.87 -8.66
CA ILE A 94 -9.04 -5.18 -7.83
C ILE A 94 -9.44 -5.46 -6.37
N ALA A 95 -10.45 -4.75 -5.85
CA ALA A 95 -10.97 -4.99 -4.52
C ALA A 95 -11.67 -6.34 -4.42
N GLU A 96 -12.47 -6.74 -5.43
CA GLU A 96 -13.08 -8.06 -5.49
C GLU A 96 -12.02 -9.18 -5.48
N GLU A 97 -10.97 -9.05 -6.29
CA GLU A 97 -9.85 -9.99 -6.28
C GLU A 97 -9.12 -10.01 -4.92
N ALA A 98 -8.85 -8.84 -4.32
CA ALA A 98 -8.21 -8.73 -3.02
C ALA A 98 -9.01 -9.44 -1.92
N VAL A 99 -10.34 -9.33 -1.96
CA VAL A 99 -11.26 -10.06 -1.07
C VAL A 99 -11.20 -11.56 -1.35
N ALA A 100 -11.22 -11.97 -2.62
CA ALA A 100 -11.21 -13.38 -3.01
C ALA A 100 -9.94 -14.11 -2.56
N ILE A 101 -8.77 -13.45 -2.66
CA ILE A 101 -7.50 -14.00 -2.15
C ILE A 101 -7.33 -13.86 -0.62
N LYS A 102 -8.33 -13.28 0.06
CA LYS A 102 -8.33 -13.06 1.52
C LYS A 102 -7.16 -12.22 2.01
N ALA A 103 -6.80 -11.18 1.25
CA ALA A 103 -5.82 -10.21 1.71
C ALA A 103 -6.26 -9.58 3.04
N SER A 104 -5.33 -9.06 3.84
CA SER A 104 -5.69 -8.33 5.06
C SER A 104 -6.04 -6.87 4.78
N SER A 105 -5.47 -6.29 3.71
CA SER A 105 -5.64 -4.87 3.40
C SER A 105 -5.56 -4.53 1.92
N LEU A 106 -6.27 -3.47 1.55
CA LEU A 106 -6.25 -2.83 0.24
C LEU A 106 -5.68 -1.42 0.40
N TRP A 107 -4.50 -1.19 -0.16
CA TRP A 107 -3.76 0.07 -0.07
C TRP A 107 -3.76 0.80 -1.41
N CYS A 108 -4.52 1.87 -1.50
CA CYS A 108 -4.63 2.67 -2.72
C CYS A 108 -3.64 3.84 -2.64
N GLN A 109 -2.72 3.88 -3.60
CA GLN A 109 -1.70 4.94 -3.67
C GLN A 109 -2.34 6.31 -3.96
N PHE A 110 -1.51 7.35 -4.00
CA PHE A 110 -1.97 8.70 -4.28
C PHE A 110 -2.86 8.77 -5.53
N THR A 111 -3.93 9.55 -5.42
CA THR A 111 -4.97 9.77 -6.45
C THR A 111 -5.79 8.54 -6.84
N VAL A 112 -5.52 7.34 -6.30
CA VAL A 112 -6.34 6.14 -6.48
C VAL A 112 -7.51 6.19 -5.50
N ILE A 113 -8.55 6.95 -5.86
CA ILE A 113 -9.71 7.24 -5.01
C ILE A 113 -10.98 6.71 -5.67
N ASN A 114 -11.62 5.70 -5.08
CA ASN A 114 -12.89 5.16 -5.59
C ASN A 114 -13.73 4.61 -4.43
N GLU A 115 -14.89 5.23 -4.20
CA GLU A 115 -15.82 4.88 -3.13
C GLU A 115 -16.35 3.44 -3.25
N ASN A 116 -16.73 3.01 -4.45
CA ASN A 116 -17.28 1.68 -4.66
C ASN A 116 -16.22 0.60 -4.38
N GLY A 117 -15.00 0.78 -4.89
CA GLY A 117 -13.90 -0.16 -4.61
C GLY A 117 -13.58 -0.26 -3.13
N ALA A 118 -13.66 0.85 -2.41
CA ALA A 118 -13.47 0.86 -0.97
C ALA A 118 -14.60 0.15 -0.21
N LEU A 119 -15.86 0.36 -0.60
CA LEU A 119 -17.01 -0.35 -0.02
C LEU A 119 -16.95 -1.85 -0.26
N ILE A 120 -16.47 -2.30 -1.43
CA ILE A 120 -16.24 -3.71 -1.73
C ILE A 120 -15.20 -4.28 -0.76
N GLY A 121 -14.06 -3.59 -0.61
CA GLY A 121 -13.01 -4.00 0.32
C GLY A 121 -13.50 -4.09 1.77
N GLU A 122 -14.17 -3.06 2.27
CA GLU A 122 -14.70 -3.01 3.64
C GLU A 122 -15.71 -4.13 3.90
N LYS A 123 -16.67 -4.34 2.98
CA LYS A 123 -17.67 -5.41 3.12
C LYS A 123 -17.06 -6.80 3.04
N GLY A 124 -15.95 -6.95 2.30
CA GLY A 124 -15.16 -8.18 2.24
C GLY A 124 -14.20 -8.37 3.41
N GLY A 125 -14.16 -7.45 4.38
CA GLY A 125 -13.34 -7.56 5.58
C GLY A 125 -11.92 -7.00 5.46
N LEU A 126 -11.59 -6.30 4.36
CA LEU A 126 -10.29 -5.66 4.18
C LEU A 126 -10.20 -4.37 4.99
N SER A 127 -9.03 -4.10 5.57
CA SER A 127 -8.69 -2.73 5.97
C SER A 127 -8.32 -1.93 4.72
N VAL A 128 -9.07 -0.85 4.44
CA VAL A 128 -8.87 -0.03 3.24
C VAL A 128 -8.13 1.26 3.58
N ILE A 129 -7.02 1.53 2.89
CA ILE A 129 -6.29 2.79 2.93
C ILE A 129 -6.38 3.45 1.56
N MET A 130 -6.65 4.77 1.52
CA MET A 130 -6.75 5.51 0.26
C MET A 130 -5.97 6.81 0.27
N ASP A 131 -5.43 7.15 -0.91
CA ASP A 131 -4.68 8.38 -1.15
C ASP A 131 -3.51 8.54 -0.17
N ARG A 132 -2.77 7.45 0.03
CA ARG A 132 -1.56 7.39 0.85
C ARG A 132 -0.49 6.58 0.15
N CYS A 133 0.75 7.05 0.21
CA CYS A 133 1.88 6.27 -0.28
C CYS A 133 2.47 5.41 0.84
N VAL A 134 2.42 4.08 0.67
CA VAL A 134 3.01 3.14 1.63
C VAL A 134 4.48 3.41 1.93
N LYS A 135 5.29 3.83 0.95
CA LYS A 135 6.70 4.22 1.18
C LYS A 135 6.80 5.40 2.13
N VAL A 136 5.97 6.43 1.92
CA VAL A 136 5.98 7.66 2.73
C VAL A 136 5.50 7.34 4.15
N GLU A 137 4.41 6.60 4.30
CA GLU A 137 3.89 6.19 5.62
C GLU A 137 4.84 5.24 6.34
N HIS A 138 5.47 4.30 5.63
CA HIS A 138 6.53 3.46 6.17
C HIS A 138 7.71 4.30 6.67
N ALA A 139 8.23 5.23 5.86
CA ALA A 139 9.32 6.12 6.26
C ALA A 139 8.95 6.98 7.48
N ARG A 140 7.68 7.40 7.56
CA ARG A 140 7.12 8.23 8.61
C ARG A 140 6.97 7.50 9.95
N TYR A 141 6.56 6.23 9.95
CA TYR A 141 6.21 5.50 11.18
C TYR A 141 7.20 4.42 11.59
N ILE A 142 7.85 3.74 10.64
CA ILE A 142 8.75 2.61 10.90
C ILE A 142 10.19 2.96 10.52
N GLY A 143 10.39 3.69 9.43
CA GLY A 143 11.71 4.14 8.98
C GLY A 143 12.38 5.03 10.02
N ARG A 144 13.72 5.07 10.03
CA ARG A 144 14.54 5.80 11.02
C ARG A 144 14.28 7.31 11.08
N MET A 145 13.43 7.86 10.21
CA MET A 145 13.04 9.27 10.22
C MET A 145 12.32 9.66 11.53
N HIS A 146 11.53 8.75 12.11
CA HIS A 146 10.87 9.03 13.39
C HIS A 146 11.86 9.17 14.56
N TRP A 147 13.00 8.49 14.52
CA TRP A 147 14.09 8.67 15.50
C TRP A 147 14.74 10.05 15.42
N LEU A 148 14.66 10.70 14.27
CA LEU A 148 15.13 12.09 14.08
C LEU A 148 14.06 13.13 14.45
N GLY A 149 12.94 12.70 15.06
CA GLY A 149 11.87 13.60 15.51
C GLY A 149 10.87 13.99 14.43
N PHE A 150 11.02 13.52 13.19
CA PHE A 150 10.00 13.71 12.16
C PHE A 150 8.78 12.84 12.50
N ASN A 151 7.58 13.43 12.50
CA ASN A 151 6.29 12.78 12.83
C ASN A 151 5.93 12.62 14.32
N THR A 152 6.59 13.32 15.24
CA THR A 152 6.16 13.39 16.65
C THR A 152 4.90 14.23 16.86
N ASN A 153 4.50 15.04 15.87
CA ASN A 153 3.60 16.19 16.05
C ASN A 153 4.03 17.10 17.22
N ARG A 154 5.31 17.01 17.63
CA ARG A 154 5.91 17.69 18.77
C ARG A 154 7.10 18.49 18.26
N ILE A 155 6.92 19.80 18.12
CA ILE A 155 8.04 20.71 17.92
C ILE A 155 8.68 20.92 19.30
N THR A 156 9.87 20.36 19.50
CA THR A 156 10.64 20.54 20.74
C THR A 156 12.09 20.88 20.41
N SER A 157 12.69 21.75 21.21
CA SER A 157 14.10 22.11 21.12
C SER A 157 15.03 21.13 21.85
N VAL A 158 14.46 20.14 22.57
CA VAL A 158 15.23 19.15 23.33
C VAL A 158 15.64 18.00 22.41
N ARG A 159 16.95 17.80 22.27
CA ARG A 159 17.53 16.64 21.57
C ARG A 159 17.70 15.49 22.58
N GLU A 160 16.73 14.58 22.65
CA GLU A 160 16.96 13.30 23.35
C GLU A 160 17.57 12.30 22.37
N GLY A 161 18.79 11.81 22.64
CA GLY A 161 19.45 10.83 21.77
C GLY A 161 20.97 10.60 21.89
N LEU A 162 21.59 10.84 23.05
CA LEU A 162 22.89 10.23 23.40
C LEU A 162 22.79 9.65 24.81
N GLN A 163 22.19 8.47 24.92
CA GLN A 163 22.50 7.46 25.95
C GLN A 163 22.55 6.11 25.26
#